data_AF-A0AAN7ZDF3-F1
#
_entry.id   AF-A0AAN7ZDF3-F1
#
_cell.length_a   1.000
_cell.length_b   1.000
_cell.length_c   1.000
_cell.angle_alpha   90.00
_cell.angle_beta   90.00
_cell.angle_gamma   90.00
#
_symmetry.space_group_name_H-M   'P 1'
#
loop_
_entity.id
_entity.type
_entity.pdbx_description
1 polymer ?
#
loop_
_entity_poly.entity_id
_entity_poly.type
_entity_poly.pdbx_seq_one_letter_code
_entity_poly.pdbx_strand_id
1 'polypeptide(L)'
;MVVVLIMNQKVSKGFTALNVTIRGTIGRSPYKALFGCDPKIGLSSSNIPLPLANTLQTEEELQDILQNSPNEYENVDNNLGHSSLQDPHITVGTTQNNTERTAESENIVLHGNNEDCESENIDKLHSRIKMELAAKKMRADSHNLHKVQKGDCVLLIIPKVDRGPSDPLNMTCVVIDQKNAVNQIACKYGIIKGWFGSESLILAGASFLSVKDVDQTKFLSVREAVMKTSGGQGYVKCTCKPGKAQCNSGRCVCRKKKTLCNSRCHQSLPCVNK
;
A
#
# COMPACT_ATOMS: atom_id res chain seq x y z
N MET A 1 -6.88 25.64 6.01
CA MET A 1 -5.64 25.04 5.45
C MET A 1 -4.49 26.06 5.41
N VAL A 2 -4.24 26.76 6.53
CA VAL A 2 -3.12 27.72 6.70
C VAL A 2 -2.32 27.40 7.98
N VAL A 3 -2.84 26.51 8.83
CA VAL A 3 -2.29 26.20 10.16
C VAL A 3 -1.09 25.22 10.10
N VAL A 4 -0.85 24.53 8.99
CA VAL A 4 0.22 23.49 8.91
C VAL A 4 1.60 24.06 8.55
N LEU A 5 1.73 25.36 8.23
CA LEU A 5 2.99 25.94 7.77
C LEU A 5 3.74 26.81 8.78
N ILE A 6 3.19 27.07 9.97
CA ILE A 6 3.75 28.10 10.86
C ILE A 6 4.60 27.53 12.01
N MET A 7 4.47 26.26 12.40
CA MET A 7 5.20 25.71 13.55
C MET A 7 6.11 24.54 13.17
N ASN A 8 7.33 24.87 12.74
CA ASN A 8 8.46 23.92 12.79
C ASN A 8 9.80 24.68 12.86
N GLN A 9 9.95 25.55 13.87
CA GLN A 9 11.25 26.15 14.17
C GLN A 9 12.12 25.34 15.14
N LYS A 10 11.67 24.17 15.63
CA LYS A 10 12.54 23.25 16.39
C LYS A 10 12.41 21.76 16.06
N VAL A 11 11.68 21.37 15.02
CA VAL A 11 11.73 20.00 14.48
C VAL A 11 12.00 20.06 12.98
N SER A 12 13.10 19.42 12.58
CA SER A 12 13.53 19.22 11.20
C SER A 12 14.03 20.49 10.47
N LYS A 13 15.34 20.70 10.48
CA LYS A 13 16.03 21.52 9.48
C LYS A 13 16.02 20.88 8.06
N GLY A 14 15.55 19.64 7.92
CA GLY A 14 15.59 18.86 6.68
C GLY A 14 14.31 18.85 5.84
N PHE A 15 13.13 18.85 6.46
CA PHE A 15 11.84 18.69 5.74
C PHE A 15 11.34 20.01 5.13
N THR A 16 11.52 21.13 5.84
CA THR A 16 11.22 22.48 5.34
C THR A 16 12.16 22.87 4.20
N ALA A 17 13.42 22.43 4.24
CA ALA A 17 14.38 22.66 3.16
C ALA A 17 13.90 22.00 1.86
N LEU A 18 13.47 20.73 1.88
CA LEU A 18 13.12 19.99 0.67
C LEU A 18 11.96 20.58 -0.14
N ASN A 19 10.98 21.18 0.55
CA ASN A 19 9.78 21.74 -0.08
C ASN A 19 9.98 23.16 -0.61
N VAL A 20 10.99 23.87 -0.11
CA VAL A 20 11.32 25.25 -0.49
C VAL A 20 12.48 25.30 -1.48
N THR A 21 13.40 24.33 -1.45
CA THR A 21 14.55 24.29 -2.35
C THR A 21 14.13 24.12 -3.81
N ILE A 22 14.70 24.97 -4.67
CA ILE A 22 14.52 24.90 -6.12
C ILE A 22 15.24 23.67 -6.65
N ARG A 23 14.53 22.83 -7.40
CA ARG A 23 15.13 21.67 -8.07
C ARG A 23 15.51 22.04 -9.50
N GLY A 24 16.76 21.78 -9.88
CA GLY A 24 17.31 22.17 -11.19
C GLY A 24 16.54 21.61 -12.40
N THR A 25 15.90 20.44 -12.28
CA THR A 25 15.09 19.85 -13.36
C THR A 25 13.76 20.57 -13.61
N ILE A 26 13.14 21.14 -12.58
CA ILE A 26 11.82 21.80 -12.68
C ILE A 26 11.92 23.33 -12.58
N GLY A 27 13.09 23.89 -12.25
CA GLY A 27 13.34 25.33 -12.14
C GLY A 27 12.54 26.04 -11.03
N ARG A 28 11.79 25.29 -10.22
CA ARG A 28 10.97 25.79 -9.11
C ARG A 28 10.96 24.79 -7.95
N SER A 29 10.45 25.22 -6.80
CA SER A 29 10.29 24.32 -5.65
C SER A 29 9.12 23.35 -5.86
N PRO A 30 9.16 22.14 -5.25
CA PRO A 30 8.02 21.22 -5.30
C PRO A 30 6.72 21.85 -4.82
N TYR A 31 6.78 22.72 -3.81
CA TYR A 31 5.64 23.48 -3.32
C TYR A 31 5.06 24.39 -4.42
N LYS A 32 5.91 25.19 -5.07
CA LYS A 32 5.47 26.09 -6.16
C LYS A 32 4.93 25.32 -7.36
N ALA A 33 5.45 24.12 -7.63
CA ALA A 33 4.93 23.28 -8.70
C ALA A 33 3.52 22.76 -8.41
N LEU A 34 3.20 22.43 -7.15
CA LEU A 34 1.89 21.92 -6.74
C LEU A 34 0.86 23.04 -6.55
N PHE A 35 1.25 24.15 -5.93
CA PHE A 35 0.32 25.19 -5.47
C PHE A 35 0.37 26.48 -6.30
N GLY A 36 1.33 26.60 -7.23
CA GLY A 36 1.45 27.77 -8.12
C GLY A 36 1.99 29.04 -7.44
N CYS A 37 2.15 29.06 -6.12
CA CYS A 37 2.69 30.18 -5.35
C CYS A 37 3.95 29.78 -4.60
N ASP A 38 4.80 30.77 -4.26
CA ASP A 38 5.97 30.52 -3.43
C ASP A 38 5.55 30.18 -1.99
N PRO A 39 6.25 29.24 -1.32
CA PRO A 39 5.95 28.89 0.05
C PRO A 39 6.11 30.11 0.95
N LYS A 40 5.09 30.39 1.75
CA LYS A 40 5.12 31.44 2.78
C LYS A 40 5.91 30.92 3.98
N ILE A 41 7.03 31.57 4.29
CA ILE A 41 7.96 31.14 5.34
C ILE A 41 7.94 32.17 6.46
N GLY A 42 7.53 31.75 7.66
CA GLY A 42 7.52 32.58 8.87
C GLY A 42 6.30 33.50 9.02
N LEU A 43 6.18 34.07 10.23
CA LEU A 43 5.05 34.92 10.67
C LEU A 43 4.96 36.27 9.94
N SER A 44 6.04 36.71 9.29
CA SER A 44 6.10 37.96 8.52
C SER A 44 5.21 37.95 7.27
N SER A 45 4.75 36.76 6.85
CA SER A 45 3.92 36.55 5.66
C SER A 45 2.43 36.34 5.96
N SER A 46 2.07 36.35 7.25
CA SER A 46 0.70 36.29 7.76
C SER A 46 0.14 37.69 8.01
N ASN A 47 -1.19 37.85 7.94
CA ASN A 47 -1.89 39.13 8.19
C ASN A 47 -1.93 39.51 9.70
N ILE A 48 -0.95 39.08 10.49
CA ILE A 48 -0.89 39.36 11.93
C ILE A 48 -0.21 40.71 12.10
N PRO A 49 -0.77 41.64 12.91
CA PRO A 49 -0.13 42.91 13.18
C PRO A 49 1.30 42.70 13.71
N LEU A 50 2.27 43.38 13.11
CA LEU A 50 3.69 43.36 13.48
C LEU A 50 3.98 43.46 15.00
N PRO A 51 3.27 44.26 15.81
CA PRO A 51 3.53 44.29 17.25
C PRO A 51 3.17 42.98 17.97
N LEU A 52 2.18 42.21 17.50
CA LEU A 52 1.80 40.92 18.08
C LEU A 52 2.78 39.81 17.68
N ALA A 53 3.32 39.85 16.45
CA ALA A 53 4.27 38.85 15.98
C ALA A 53 5.57 38.79 16.79
N ASN A 54 5.97 39.90 17.43
CA ASN A 54 7.18 39.99 18.25
C ASN A 54 6.99 39.51 19.69
N THR A 55 5.75 39.36 20.16
CA THR A 55 5.43 38.96 21.54
C THR A 55 5.13 37.47 21.66
N LEU A 56 4.87 36.80 20.54
CA LEU A 56 4.53 35.37 20.48
C LEU A 56 5.74 34.51 20.83
N GLN A 57 5.65 33.75 21.92
CA GLN A 57 6.68 32.80 22.34
C GLN A 57 6.25 31.33 22.17
N THR A 58 4.95 31.05 22.14
CA THR A 58 4.42 29.67 22.08
C THR A 58 3.36 29.49 20.97
N GLU A 59 3.14 28.24 20.56
CA GLU A 59 2.13 27.87 19.56
C GLU A 59 0.70 28.14 20.04
N GLU A 60 0.47 27.95 21.34
CA GLU A 60 -0.82 28.14 22.00
C GLU A 60 -1.26 29.62 21.93
N GLU A 61 -0.34 30.56 22.14
CA GLU A 61 -0.60 32.00 22.02
C GLU A 61 -0.99 32.44 20.60
N LEU A 62 -0.42 31.80 19.57
CA LEU A 62 -0.79 32.06 18.18
C LEU A 62 -2.21 31.55 17.89
N GLN A 63 -2.54 30.38 18.43
CA GLN A 63 -3.84 29.75 18.27
C GLN A 63 -4.96 30.63 18.84
N ASP A 64 -4.75 31.21 20.03
CA ASP A 64 -5.71 32.06 20.71
C ASP A 64 -6.00 33.37 19.95
N ILE A 65 -5.00 33.96 19.29
CA ILE A 65 -5.18 35.18 18.49
C ILE A 65 -6.01 34.90 17.22
N LEU A 66 -5.77 33.77 16.55
CA LEU A 66 -6.51 33.39 15.35
C LEU A 66 -7.96 32.98 15.65
N GLN A 67 -8.21 32.45 16.84
CA GLN A 67 -9.54 32.04 17.28
C GLN A 67 -10.40 33.24 17.72
N ASN A 68 -9.76 34.33 18.17
CA ASN A 68 -10.43 35.50 18.76
C ASN A 68 -10.49 36.74 17.85
N SER A 69 -10.03 36.67 16.59
CA SER A 69 -10.32 37.75 15.64
C SER A 69 -11.82 37.76 15.33
N PRO A 70 -12.56 38.86 15.56
CA PRO A 70 -13.98 38.92 15.20
C PRO A 70 -14.12 38.66 13.70
N ASN A 71 -14.84 37.61 13.35
CA ASN A 71 -15.24 37.34 11.99
C ASN A 71 -16.21 38.44 11.53
N GLU A 72 -15.72 39.42 10.78
CA GLU A 72 -16.57 40.17 9.86
C GLU A 72 -16.72 39.36 8.59
N TYR A 73 -17.85 38.66 8.46
CA TYR A 73 -18.35 38.26 7.15
C TYR A 73 -19.37 39.31 6.70
N GLU A 74 -19.10 40.01 5.59
CA GLU A 74 -20.17 40.38 4.66
C GLU A 74 -19.69 40.26 3.20
N ASN A 75 -20.24 39.22 2.57
CA ASN A 75 -20.75 39.07 1.19
C ASN A 75 -20.34 40.05 0.08
N VAL A 76 -19.94 39.50 -1.08
CA VAL A 76 -20.69 39.71 -2.34
C VAL A 76 -20.62 38.43 -3.20
N ASP A 77 -21.80 37.90 -3.54
CA ASP A 77 -22.05 36.83 -4.51
C ASP A 77 -21.49 37.12 -5.91
N ASN A 78 -21.02 36.08 -6.63
CA ASN A 78 -21.76 35.51 -7.77
C ASN A 78 -20.95 34.50 -8.60
N ASN A 79 -21.52 33.29 -8.69
CA ASN A 79 -21.56 32.36 -9.82
C ASN A 79 -20.26 31.72 -10.37
N LEU A 80 -20.14 30.39 -10.25
CA LEU A 80 -20.56 29.44 -11.31
C LEU A 80 -20.52 27.96 -10.82
N GLY A 81 -21.69 27.30 -10.91
CA GLY A 81 -22.01 25.85 -11.04
C GLY A 81 -21.15 24.78 -10.32
N HIS A 82 -21.68 24.05 -9.32
CA HIS A 82 -22.54 22.83 -9.43
C HIS A 82 -21.77 21.66 -10.10
N SER A 83 -21.59 20.45 -9.53
CA SER A 83 -22.43 19.55 -8.73
C SER A 83 -21.54 18.41 -8.19
N SER A 84 -21.68 18.00 -6.92
CA SER A 84 -22.41 16.81 -6.41
C SER A 84 -21.71 15.46 -6.73
N LEU A 85 -21.45 14.56 -5.77
CA LEU A 85 -22.36 13.88 -4.83
C LEU A 85 -21.57 13.50 -3.55
N GLN A 86 -21.96 13.92 -2.32
CA GLN A 86 -22.92 13.28 -1.38
C GLN A 86 -22.55 11.83 -1.02
N ASP A 87 -21.93 11.60 0.14
CA ASP A 87 -22.51 11.29 1.48
C ASP A 87 -22.30 9.77 1.76
N PRO A 88 -22.56 9.17 2.96
CA PRO A 88 -22.92 9.69 4.31
C PRO A 88 -21.96 9.17 5.43
N HIS A 89 -21.78 9.81 6.61
CA HIS A 89 -22.62 9.82 7.84
C HIS A 89 -22.61 8.44 8.60
N ILE A 90 -22.26 8.29 9.89
CA ILE A 90 -23.03 8.46 11.16
C ILE A 90 -22.17 7.71 12.24
N THR A 91 -21.62 8.36 13.28
CA THR A 91 -22.13 8.49 14.69
C THR A 91 -22.01 7.25 15.58
N VAL A 92 -21.37 7.39 16.76
CA VAL A 92 -21.81 7.05 18.16
C VAL A 92 -20.68 7.60 19.07
N GLY A 93 -20.84 8.33 20.18
CA GLY A 93 -21.94 8.53 21.12
C GLY A 93 -21.46 8.29 22.56
N THR A 94 -21.16 9.39 23.26
CA THR A 94 -21.47 9.69 24.68
C THR A 94 -20.92 8.81 25.84
N THR A 95 -19.98 9.42 26.59
CA THR A 95 -19.82 9.51 28.07
C THR A 95 -20.10 8.33 29.01
N GLN A 96 -19.20 8.09 29.99
CA GLN A 96 -19.36 8.54 31.39
C GLN A 96 -18.15 8.18 32.27
N ASN A 97 -17.63 9.22 32.92
CA ASN A 97 -16.79 9.33 34.13
C ASN A 97 -16.75 8.11 35.08
N ASN A 98 -15.57 7.75 35.62
CA ASN A 98 -15.13 8.16 36.98
C ASN A 98 -13.91 7.36 37.52
N THR A 99 -12.92 8.13 37.99
CA THR A 99 -12.19 7.97 39.27
C THR A 99 -10.94 7.06 39.41
N GLU A 100 -9.89 7.72 39.94
CA GLU A 100 -8.70 7.24 40.70
C GLU A 100 -7.49 6.64 39.95
N ARG A 101 -6.36 7.39 39.87
CA ARG A 101 -5.12 7.24 40.68
C ARG A 101 -4.54 5.82 40.59
N THR A 102 -3.35 5.58 40.05
CA THR A 102 -2.05 6.07 40.55
C THR A 102 -0.95 5.99 39.48
N ALA A 103 0.04 6.86 39.60
CA ALA A 103 1.25 6.86 38.80
C ALA A 103 2.20 5.76 39.27
N GLU A 104 2.63 4.88 38.38
CA GLU A 104 3.85 4.08 38.54
C GLU A 104 4.68 4.20 37.26
N SER A 105 5.59 5.17 37.30
CA SER A 105 6.70 5.29 36.36
C SER A 105 7.77 4.28 36.75
N GLU A 106 7.95 3.22 35.97
CA GLU A 106 9.16 2.39 36.07
C GLU A 106 10.34 3.18 35.47
N ASN A 107 11.06 3.88 36.34
CA ASN A 107 12.35 4.49 36.05
C ASN A 107 13.41 3.40 35.94
N ILE A 108 13.94 3.15 34.75
CA ILE A 108 15.14 2.33 34.56
C ILE A 108 16.36 3.24 34.75
N VAL A 109 16.94 3.22 35.95
CA VAL A 109 18.23 3.86 36.24
C VAL A 109 19.35 2.94 35.76
N LEU A 110 20.18 3.41 34.83
CA LEU A 110 21.46 2.78 34.51
C LEU A 110 22.58 3.56 35.19
N HIS A 111 23.17 2.95 36.23
CA HIS A 111 24.42 3.40 36.83
C HIS A 111 25.60 3.04 35.92
N GLY A 112 26.44 4.02 35.60
CA GLY A 112 27.72 3.82 34.94
C GLY A 112 28.60 5.05 35.13
N ASN A 113 29.48 5.01 36.14
CA ASN A 113 30.58 5.97 36.26
C ASN A 113 31.70 5.52 35.33
N ASN A 114 32.13 6.36 34.40
CA ASN A 114 33.52 6.78 34.19
C ASN A 114 33.65 7.63 32.93
N GLU A 115 34.51 8.64 33.03
CA GLU A 115 34.77 9.70 32.08
C GLU A 115 35.42 9.19 30.77
N ASP A 116 35.11 9.90 29.68
CA ASP A 116 35.78 9.91 28.37
C ASP A 116 35.61 8.71 27.41
N CYS A 117 34.47 8.65 26.69
CA CYS A 117 34.35 8.40 25.21
C CYS A 117 32.94 7.94 24.73
N GLU A 118 31.84 8.65 25.00
CA GLU A 118 30.51 8.00 24.96
C GLU A 118 29.47 8.45 23.89
N SER A 119 29.82 9.22 22.86
CA SER A 119 28.81 9.63 21.86
C SER A 119 28.42 8.53 20.86
N GLU A 120 29.34 7.63 20.48
CA GLU A 120 29.03 6.56 19.51
C GLU A 120 28.19 5.42 20.07
N ASN A 121 28.16 5.23 21.40
CA ASN A 121 27.54 4.06 22.02
C ASN A 121 26.05 4.25 22.31
N ILE A 122 25.62 5.49 22.60
CA ILE A 122 24.23 5.85 22.87
C ILE A 122 23.39 5.74 21.58
N ASP A 123 23.90 6.23 20.45
CA ASP A 123 23.21 6.14 19.16
C ASP A 123 23.05 4.68 18.71
N LYS A 124 24.06 3.84 18.94
CA LYS A 124 24.00 2.39 18.68
C LYS A 124 23.00 1.69 19.60
N LEU A 125 22.87 2.11 20.86
CA LEU A 125 21.90 1.56 21.82
C LEU A 125 20.47 1.99 21.49
N HIS A 126 20.25 3.28 21.21
CA HIS A 126 18.97 3.79 20.74
C HIS A 126 18.52 3.14 19.44
N SER A 127 19.44 2.89 18.51
CA SER A 127 19.14 2.16 17.28
C SER A 127 18.67 0.73 17.58
N ARG A 128 19.32 0.01 18.52
CA ARG A 128 18.89 -1.32 18.96
C ARG A 128 17.49 -1.31 19.59
N ILE A 129 17.23 -0.37 20.50
CA ILE A 129 15.91 -0.23 21.15
C ILE A 129 14.82 0.06 20.11
N LYS A 130 15.08 0.94 19.13
CA LYS A 130 14.15 1.24 18.03
C LYS A 130 13.89 0.01 17.16
N MET A 131 14.93 -0.77 16.83
CA MET A 131 14.78 -2.03 16.10
C MET A 131 13.97 -3.06 16.88
N GLU A 132 14.19 -3.18 18.19
CA GLU A 132 13.46 -4.13 19.03
C GLU A 132 11.99 -3.72 19.22
N LEU A 133 11.72 -2.43 19.42
CA LEU A 133 10.36 -1.88 19.45
C LEU A 133 9.65 -2.11 18.11
N ALA A 134 10.35 -1.92 16.99
CA ALA A 134 9.80 -2.21 15.66
C ALA A 134 9.48 -3.71 15.52
N ALA A 135 10.38 -4.60 15.96
CA ALA A 135 10.14 -6.05 15.92
C ALA A 135 8.96 -6.48 16.81
N LYS A 136 8.82 -5.89 18.00
CA LYS A 136 7.69 -6.12 18.91
C LYS A 136 6.37 -5.67 18.27
N LYS A 137 6.34 -4.49 17.64
CA LYS A 137 5.18 -4.01 16.89
C LYS A 137 4.83 -4.93 15.72
N MET A 138 5.80 -5.35 14.92
CA MET A 138 5.57 -6.30 13.82
C MET A 138 5.00 -7.65 14.29
N ARG A 139 5.42 -8.16 15.45
CA ARG A 139 4.86 -9.38 16.07
C ARG A 139 3.47 -9.16 16.67
N ALA A 140 3.15 -7.94 17.08
CA ALA A 140 1.81 -7.60 17.51
C ALA A 140 0.87 -7.55 16.29
N ASP A 141 1.27 -6.89 15.21
CA ASP A 141 0.41 -6.80 14.03
C ASP A 141 0.14 -8.17 13.38
N SER A 142 1.04 -9.14 13.54
CA SER A 142 0.84 -10.50 13.03
C SER A 142 -0.27 -11.27 13.74
N HIS A 143 -0.59 -10.99 15.01
CA HIS A 143 -1.71 -11.65 15.70
C HIS A 143 -3.08 -11.10 15.31
N ASN A 144 -3.13 -9.91 14.69
CA ASN A 144 -4.34 -9.30 14.15
C ASN A 144 -4.68 -9.75 12.73
N LEU A 145 -3.91 -10.67 12.15
CA LEU A 145 -4.32 -11.30 10.89
C LEU A 145 -5.54 -12.19 11.12
N HIS A 146 -6.51 -12.08 10.22
CA HIS A 146 -7.69 -12.94 10.20
C HIS A 146 -7.26 -14.41 10.18
N LYS A 147 -7.78 -15.19 11.13
CA LYS A 147 -7.54 -16.63 11.20
C LYS A 147 -8.41 -17.32 10.15
N VAL A 148 -7.76 -17.84 9.12
CA VAL A 148 -8.40 -18.62 8.06
C VAL A 148 -8.59 -20.07 8.52
N GLN A 149 -9.77 -20.64 8.27
CA GLN A 149 -10.11 -22.03 8.57
C GLN A 149 -10.19 -22.89 7.29
N LYS A 150 -10.13 -24.22 7.47
CA LYS A 150 -10.32 -25.17 6.38
C LYS A 150 -11.72 -25.02 5.80
N GLY A 151 -11.80 -24.97 4.47
CA GLY A 151 -13.06 -24.77 3.74
C GLY A 151 -13.40 -23.31 3.45
N ASP A 152 -12.67 -22.35 4.02
CA ASP A 152 -12.92 -20.93 3.75
C ASP A 152 -12.57 -20.54 2.31
N CYS A 153 -13.40 -19.67 1.74
CA CYS A 153 -13.10 -19.01 0.49
C CYS A 153 -12.17 -17.82 0.76
N VAL A 154 -11.02 -17.81 0.08
CA VAL A 154 -9.98 -16.82 0.25
C VAL A 154 -9.53 -16.25 -1.09
N LEU A 155 -8.93 -15.07 -1.05
CA LEU A 155 -8.27 -14.42 -2.17
C LEU A 155 -6.76 -14.51 -1.95
N LEU A 156 -6.07 -15.25 -2.82
CA LEU A 156 -4.62 -15.30 -2.87
C LEU A 156 -4.08 -14.03 -3.56
N ILE A 157 -3.20 -13.30 -2.89
CA ILE A 157 -2.47 -12.18 -3.48
C ILE A 157 -1.38 -12.75 -4.41
N ILE A 158 -1.45 -12.43 -5.70
CA ILE A 158 -0.53 -12.96 -6.71
C ILE A 158 0.72 -12.08 -6.78
N PRO A 159 1.93 -12.65 -6.63
CA PRO A 159 3.16 -11.88 -6.76
C PRO A 159 3.36 -11.36 -8.19
N LYS A 160 3.97 -10.18 -8.31
CA LYS A 160 4.13 -9.49 -9.61
C LYS A 160 4.87 -10.34 -10.66
N VAL A 161 5.79 -11.21 -10.25
CA VAL A 161 6.56 -12.10 -11.14
C VAL A 161 5.68 -13.15 -11.85
N ASP A 162 4.56 -13.53 -11.23
CA ASP A 162 3.65 -14.54 -11.76
C ASP A 162 2.42 -13.92 -12.43
N ARG A 163 2.39 -12.60 -12.54
CA ARG A 163 1.24 -11.82 -12.97
C ARG A 163 1.46 -11.07 -14.26
N GLY A 164 0.53 -11.25 -15.19
CA GLY A 164 0.21 -10.44 -16.37
C GLY A 164 -0.07 -8.97 -16.16
N PRO A 165 0.23 -8.12 -17.15
CA PRO A 165 -0.36 -6.79 -17.23
C PRO A 165 -1.91 -6.85 -17.15
N SER A 166 -2.50 -7.88 -17.74
CA SER A 166 -3.96 -8.10 -17.76
C SER A 166 -4.45 -9.06 -16.66
N ASP A 167 -3.55 -9.61 -15.84
CA ASP A 167 -3.92 -10.59 -14.83
C ASP A 167 -4.38 -9.90 -13.54
N PRO A 168 -5.38 -10.46 -12.83
CA PRO A 168 -5.88 -9.87 -11.60
C PRO A 168 -4.79 -9.88 -10.50
N LEU A 169 -4.88 -8.92 -9.57
CA LEU A 169 -4.03 -8.87 -8.37
C LEU A 169 -4.28 -10.07 -7.46
N ASN A 170 -5.54 -10.47 -7.35
CA ASN A 170 -6.01 -11.45 -6.40
C ASN A 170 -6.73 -12.59 -7.13
N MET A 171 -6.55 -13.82 -6.67
CA MET A 171 -7.24 -15.00 -7.20
C MET A 171 -8.08 -15.69 -6.14
N THR A 172 -9.32 -16.01 -6.48
CA THR A 172 -10.23 -16.80 -5.63
C THR A 172 -9.74 -18.24 -5.49
N CYS A 173 -9.57 -18.68 -4.25
CA CYS A 173 -9.14 -20.00 -3.84
C CYS A 173 -9.97 -20.47 -2.64
N VAL A 174 -9.91 -21.77 -2.34
CA VAL A 174 -10.45 -22.37 -1.12
C VAL A 174 -9.33 -23.03 -0.32
N VAL A 175 -9.40 -22.95 1.00
CA VAL A 175 -8.44 -23.66 1.86
C VAL A 175 -8.82 -25.14 1.95
N ILE A 176 -7.92 -26.02 1.51
CA ILE A 176 -8.12 -27.48 1.57
C ILE A 176 -7.54 -28.02 2.88
N ASP A 177 -6.31 -27.65 3.20
CA ASP A 177 -5.59 -28.18 4.35
C ASP A 177 -4.80 -27.07 5.06
N GLN A 178 -4.42 -27.33 6.30
CA GLN A 178 -3.75 -26.38 7.18
C GLN A 178 -2.79 -27.16 8.09
N LYS A 179 -1.53 -26.74 8.12
CA LYS A 179 -0.46 -27.34 8.93
C LYS A 179 0.45 -26.24 9.43
N ASN A 180 0.81 -26.24 10.72
CA ASN A 180 1.81 -25.32 11.28
C ASN A 180 1.61 -23.84 10.88
N ALA A 181 0.37 -23.34 10.93
CA ALA A 181 -0.01 -21.98 10.54
C ALA A 181 0.19 -21.60 9.05
N VAL A 182 0.50 -22.56 8.18
CA VAL A 182 0.45 -22.40 6.73
C VAL A 182 -0.70 -23.20 6.13
N ASN A 183 -1.23 -22.71 5.02
CA ASN A 183 -2.46 -23.19 4.40
C ASN A 183 -2.16 -23.75 3.01
N GLN A 184 -2.72 -24.91 2.71
CA GLN A 184 -2.79 -25.44 1.36
C GLN A 184 -4.09 -24.97 0.73
N ILE A 185 -3.97 -24.31 -0.42
CA ILE A 185 -5.09 -23.68 -1.11
C ILE A 185 -5.28 -24.30 -2.48
N ALA A 186 -6.50 -24.20 -2.99
CA ALA A 186 -6.81 -24.64 -4.34
C ALA A 186 -7.75 -23.68 -5.05
N CYS A 187 -7.54 -23.58 -6.36
CA CYS A 187 -8.37 -22.80 -7.27
C CYS A 187 -9.31 -23.74 -8.04
N LYS A 188 -10.26 -23.19 -8.79
CA LYS A 188 -11.18 -23.96 -9.65
C LYS A 188 -10.50 -25.05 -10.50
N TYR A 189 -9.26 -24.83 -10.92
CA TYR A 189 -8.54 -25.71 -11.86
C TYR A 189 -7.58 -26.71 -11.22
N GLY A 190 -7.40 -26.66 -9.90
CA GLY A 190 -6.43 -27.50 -9.21
C GLY A 190 -5.88 -26.92 -7.90
N ILE A 191 -5.17 -27.79 -7.17
CA ILE A 191 -4.43 -27.44 -5.96
C ILE A 191 -3.18 -26.64 -6.34
N ILE A 192 -2.95 -25.52 -5.65
CA ILE A 192 -1.76 -24.71 -5.88
C ILE A 192 -0.57 -25.37 -5.17
N LYS A 193 0.53 -25.55 -5.89
CA LYS A 193 1.80 -26.07 -5.37
C LYS A 193 2.38 -25.06 -4.38
N GLY A 194 2.66 -25.55 -3.17
CA GLY A 194 3.21 -24.73 -2.09
C GLY A 194 2.24 -24.59 -0.93
N TRP A 195 2.75 -24.02 0.16
CA TRP A 195 1.99 -23.69 1.36
C TRP A 195 2.05 -22.19 1.56
N PHE A 196 0.91 -21.60 1.92
CA PHE A 196 0.73 -20.15 1.94
C PHE A 196 0.44 -19.70 3.36
N GLY A 197 1.21 -18.73 3.84
CA GLY A 197 0.91 -18.06 5.11
C GLY A 197 -0.33 -17.19 4.98
N SER A 198 -0.96 -16.92 6.13
CA SER A 198 -2.20 -16.14 6.19
C SER A 198 -2.02 -14.70 5.68
N GLU A 199 -0.79 -14.18 5.66
CA GLU A 199 -0.44 -12.86 5.12
C GLU A 199 -0.62 -12.73 3.61
N SER A 200 -0.58 -13.85 2.89
CA SER A 200 -0.81 -13.88 1.44
C SER A 200 -2.28 -14.11 1.07
N LEU A 201 -3.15 -14.26 2.08
CA LEU A 201 -4.55 -14.62 1.93
C LEU A 201 -5.45 -13.51 2.50
N ILE A 202 -6.51 -13.20 1.78
CA ILE A 202 -7.57 -12.30 2.25
C ILE A 202 -8.87 -13.10 2.29
N LEU A 203 -9.64 -13.02 3.37
CA LEU A 203 -10.93 -13.73 3.45
C LEU A 203 -11.89 -13.15 2.39
N ALA A 204 -12.45 -14.02 1.54
CA ALA A 204 -13.48 -13.60 0.62
C ALA A 204 -14.78 -13.48 1.41
N GLY A 205 -15.29 -12.26 1.63
CA GLY A 205 -16.51 -12.01 2.42
C GLY A 205 -17.78 -12.73 1.92
N ALA A 206 -17.70 -13.49 0.83
CA ALA A 206 -18.69 -14.42 0.35
C ALA A 206 -18.03 -15.72 -0.17
N SER A 207 -18.77 -16.82 -0.15
CA SER A 207 -18.33 -18.13 -0.65
C SER A 207 -18.53 -18.25 -2.16
N PHE A 208 -17.50 -17.92 -2.94
CA PHE A 208 -17.50 -18.03 -4.41
C PHE A 208 -17.07 -19.42 -4.91
N LEU A 209 -16.39 -20.20 -4.07
CA LEU A 209 -15.82 -21.50 -4.42
C LEU A 209 -15.85 -22.40 -3.19
N SER A 210 -16.30 -23.66 -3.34
CA SER A 210 -16.29 -24.65 -2.28
C SER A 210 -15.25 -25.75 -2.53
N VAL A 211 -14.93 -26.54 -1.50
CA VAL A 211 -13.97 -27.67 -1.59
C VAL A 211 -14.40 -28.73 -2.61
N LYS A 212 -15.72 -28.82 -2.92
CA LYS A 212 -16.29 -29.76 -3.88
C LYS A 212 -16.13 -29.30 -5.34
N ASP A 213 -16.01 -28.00 -5.57
CA ASP A 213 -15.95 -27.41 -6.91
C ASP A 213 -14.54 -27.40 -7.51
N VAL A 214 -13.58 -28.00 -6.81
CA VAL A 214 -12.16 -27.92 -7.12
C VAL A 214 -11.59 -29.28 -7.51
N ASP A 215 -10.83 -29.30 -8.60
CA ASP A 215 -10.08 -30.47 -9.07
C ASP A 215 -8.91 -30.83 -8.13
N GLN A 216 -9.16 -31.68 -7.13
CA GLN A 216 -8.13 -32.06 -6.14
C GLN A 216 -7.02 -33.00 -6.70
N THR A 217 -7.19 -33.51 -7.93
CA THR A 217 -6.23 -34.43 -8.55
C THR A 217 -5.06 -33.70 -9.23
N LYS A 218 -5.22 -32.41 -9.53
CA LYS A 218 -4.27 -31.65 -10.35
C LYS A 218 -3.52 -30.63 -9.51
N PHE A 219 -2.20 -30.66 -9.60
CA PHE A 219 -1.33 -29.65 -8.99
C PHE A 219 -0.87 -28.61 -10.02
N LEU A 220 -1.01 -27.33 -9.68
CA LEU A 220 -0.66 -26.18 -10.51
C LEU A 220 0.30 -25.26 -9.75
N SER A 221 1.28 -24.67 -10.43
CA SER A 221 1.96 -23.49 -9.88
C SER A 221 1.02 -22.28 -9.84
N VAL A 222 1.36 -21.27 -9.03
CA VAL A 222 0.61 -20.00 -8.97
C VAL A 222 0.44 -19.42 -10.38
N ARG A 223 1.52 -19.34 -11.16
CA ARG A 223 1.49 -18.83 -12.55
C ARG A 223 0.55 -19.64 -13.45
N GLU A 224 0.59 -20.96 -13.39
CA GLU A 224 -0.30 -21.79 -14.21
C GLU A 224 -1.78 -21.62 -13.83
N ALA A 225 -2.08 -21.43 -12.54
CA ALA A 225 -3.42 -21.12 -12.08
C ALA A 225 -3.88 -19.75 -12.63
N VAL A 226 -3.04 -18.70 -12.51
CA VAL A 226 -3.30 -17.36 -13.06
C VAL A 226 -3.58 -17.44 -14.56
N MET A 227 -2.70 -18.11 -15.31
CA MET A 227 -2.85 -18.26 -16.76
C MET A 227 -4.16 -18.95 -17.16
N LYS A 228 -4.66 -19.90 -16.36
CA LYS A 228 -5.95 -20.54 -16.63
C LYS A 228 -7.14 -19.66 -16.28
N THR A 229 -7.01 -18.78 -15.29
CA THR A 229 -8.08 -17.86 -14.88
C THR A 229 -8.21 -16.67 -15.84
N SER A 230 -7.10 -16.05 -16.21
CA SER A 230 -7.09 -14.85 -17.07
C SER A 230 -6.87 -15.14 -18.55
N GLY A 231 -6.40 -16.34 -18.91
CA GLY A 231 -5.87 -16.66 -20.24
C GLY A 231 -4.37 -16.39 -20.39
N GLY A 232 -3.73 -15.78 -19.39
CA GLY A 232 -2.29 -15.56 -19.28
C GLY A 232 -1.73 -14.40 -20.11
N GLN A 233 -0.42 -14.18 -20.00
CA GLN A 233 0.29 -13.18 -20.78
C GLN A 233 0.60 -13.67 -22.20
N GLY A 234 0.17 -12.87 -23.18
CA GLY A 234 0.68 -12.94 -24.54
C GLY A 234 -0.03 -13.94 -25.46
N TYR A 235 0.28 -13.83 -26.74
CA TYR A 235 -0.26 -14.70 -27.78
C TYR A 235 0.60 -15.96 -27.90
N VAL A 236 -0.04 -17.12 -28.05
CA VAL A 236 0.67 -18.36 -28.34
C VAL A 236 1.15 -18.30 -29.80
N LYS A 237 2.47 -18.23 -30.00
CA LYS A 237 3.09 -18.42 -31.32
C LYS A 237 3.96 -19.66 -31.35
N CYS A 238 3.96 -20.38 -32.46
CA CYS A 238 4.94 -21.41 -32.73
C CYS A 238 6.20 -20.81 -33.38
N THR A 239 7.35 -21.45 -33.17
CA THR A 239 8.64 -21.10 -33.79
C THR A 239 8.98 -22.05 -34.93
N CYS A 240 7.97 -22.67 -35.55
CA CYS A 240 8.18 -23.60 -36.66
C CYS A 240 8.83 -22.88 -37.85
N LYS A 241 9.84 -23.51 -38.44
CA LYS A 241 10.53 -22.97 -39.62
C LYS A 241 9.68 -23.14 -40.89
N PRO A 242 9.81 -22.22 -41.86
CA PRO A 242 9.13 -22.30 -43.16
C PRO A 242 9.38 -23.64 -43.87
N GLY A 243 8.34 -24.26 -44.41
CA GLY A 243 8.46 -25.49 -45.20
C GLY A 243 7.12 -25.97 -45.76
N LYS A 244 7.15 -26.91 -46.71
CA LYS A 244 5.94 -27.39 -47.43
C LYS A 244 4.87 -28.03 -46.52
N ALA A 245 5.27 -28.63 -45.40
CA ALA A 245 4.37 -29.24 -44.41
C ALA A 245 4.64 -28.74 -42.98
N GLN A 246 4.85 -27.42 -42.83
CA GLN A 246 5.08 -26.84 -41.50
C GLN A 246 3.83 -26.95 -40.61
N CYS A 247 4.07 -27.10 -39.32
CA CYS A 247 3.04 -27.30 -38.29
C CYS A 247 2.23 -28.60 -38.41
N ASN A 248 2.75 -29.60 -39.13
CA ASN A 248 2.11 -30.91 -39.20
C ASN A 248 2.44 -31.85 -38.01
N SER A 249 3.52 -31.59 -37.27
CA SER A 249 3.95 -32.45 -36.16
C SER A 249 3.64 -31.82 -34.80
N GLY A 250 3.65 -32.65 -33.75
CA GLY A 250 3.59 -32.19 -32.35
C GLY A 250 4.78 -31.32 -31.91
N ARG A 251 5.76 -31.06 -32.79
CA ARG A 251 6.80 -30.02 -32.58
C ARG A 251 6.22 -28.61 -32.66
N CYS A 252 5.08 -28.42 -33.32
CA CYS A 252 4.37 -27.14 -33.31
C CYS A 252 3.67 -26.93 -31.97
N VAL A 253 3.99 -25.82 -31.29
CA VAL A 253 3.41 -25.45 -30.00
C VAL A 253 1.90 -25.22 -30.10
N CYS A 254 1.43 -24.55 -31.16
CA CYS A 254 0.01 -24.29 -31.38
C CYS A 254 -0.77 -25.60 -31.53
N ARG A 255 -0.31 -26.48 -32.43
CA ARG A 255 -0.93 -27.80 -32.62
C ARG A 255 -0.88 -28.66 -31.37
N LYS A 256 0.24 -28.66 -30.64
CA LYS A 256 0.38 -29.39 -29.36
C LYS A 256 -0.63 -28.90 -28.31
N LYS A 257 -0.91 -27.59 -28.29
CA LYS A 257 -1.93 -26.96 -27.44
C LYS A 257 -3.35 -27.03 -28.01
N LYS A 258 -3.54 -27.73 -29.15
CA LYS A 258 -4.81 -27.83 -29.88
C LYS A 258 -5.39 -26.46 -30.28
N THR A 259 -4.53 -25.50 -30.59
CA THR A 259 -4.91 -24.18 -31.13
C THR A 259 -4.41 -24.01 -32.56
N LEU A 260 -5.16 -23.26 -33.36
CA LEU A 260 -4.78 -22.92 -34.73
C LEU A 260 -3.66 -21.85 -34.74
N CYS A 261 -2.77 -21.94 -35.72
CA CYS A 261 -1.71 -20.98 -35.96
C CYS A 261 -2.30 -19.72 -36.60
N ASN A 262 -2.20 -18.59 -35.92
CA ASN A 262 -2.60 -17.29 -36.48
C ASN A 262 -1.53 -16.68 -37.40
N SER A 263 -1.84 -15.53 -37.99
CA SER A 263 -0.92 -14.75 -38.83
C SER A 263 0.36 -14.32 -38.10
N ARG A 264 0.40 -14.30 -36.75
CA ARG A 264 1.63 -14.01 -35.98
C ARG A 264 2.61 -15.17 -35.96
N CYS A 265 2.16 -16.40 -36.23
CA CYS A 265 3.03 -17.57 -36.34
C CYS A 265 3.73 -17.61 -37.70
N HIS A 266 2.97 -17.38 -38.77
CA HIS A 266 3.44 -17.65 -40.14
C HIS A 266 3.12 -16.59 -41.19
N GLN A 267 2.62 -15.40 -40.83
CA GLN A 267 2.20 -14.37 -41.80
C GLN A 267 1.43 -14.99 -42.99
N SER A 268 1.96 -14.88 -44.21
CA SER A 268 1.42 -15.44 -45.46
C SER A 268 1.98 -16.83 -45.84
N LEU A 269 2.87 -17.41 -45.05
CA LEU A 269 3.50 -18.71 -45.35
C LEU A 269 2.50 -19.88 -45.21
N PRO A 270 2.68 -20.97 -46.00
CA PRO A 270 1.77 -22.11 -46.01
C PRO A 270 1.84 -22.87 -44.68
N CYS A 271 0.77 -22.91 -43.89
CA CYS A 271 0.73 -23.60 -42.59
C CYS A 271 -0.39 -24.66 -42.61
N VAL A 272 -0.07 -25.88 -42.19
CA VAL A 272 -1.04 -26.99 -42.15
C VAL A 272 -2.00 -26.87 -40.97
N ASN A 273 -1.60 -26.17 -39.91
CA ASN A 273 -2.40 -25.98 -38.69
C ASN A 273 -2.89 -24.52 -38.62
N LYS A 274 -3.50 -24.00 -39.70
CA LYS A 274 -3.99 -22.62 -39.76
C LYS A 274 -5.48 -22.55 -39.46
#